data_AF-A0A835PQH1-F1
#
_entry.id   AF-A0A835PQH1-F1
#
_cell.length_a   1.000
_cell.length_b   1.000
_cell.length_c   1.000
_cell.angle_alpha   90.00
_cell.angle_beta   90.00
_cell.angle_gamma   90.00
#
_symmetry.space_group_name_H-M   'P 1'
#
loop_
_entity.id
_entity.type
_entity.pdbx_description
1 polymer ?
#
loop_
_entity_poly.entity_id
_entity_poly.type
_entity_poly.pdbx_seq_one_letter_code
_entity_poly.pdbx_strand_id
1 'polypeptide(L)'
;MLDRILGLLRVRVIRGVNLAVRDVRSSDPYVVLRMGKQEVYDKDTFSADDPMGNAEFSIEPFFEVVKKDLGDVSNGIVLGKVLPNRQNCLAEESVIRWANNKVVQDMVLRLRNVECGEIELQLQWIDIPITKVAK
;
A
#
# COMPACT_ATOMS: atom_id res chain seq x y z
N MET A 1 -7.50 -13.05 23.92
CA MET A 1 -8.43 -13.39 22.80
C MET A 1 -8.22 -12.51 21.57
N LEU A 2 -7.34 -11.49 21.63
CA LEU A 2 -6.90 -10.65 20.50
C LEU A 2 -5.66 -11.22 19.78
N ASP A 3 -5.29 -12.45 20.10
CA ASP A 3 -3.97 -12.98 19.77
C ASP A 3 -4.07 -13.80 18.49
N ARG A 4 -3.50 -13.21 17.43
CA ARG A 4 -3.14 -13.79 16.13
C ARG A 4 -4.16 -13.59 15.00
N ILE A 5 -4.32 -12.33 14.61
CA ILE A 5 -4.43 -12.03 13.18
C ILE A 5 -3.07 -12.39 12.56
N LEU A 6 -2.97 -13.61 12.01
CA LEU A 6 -1.82 -14.07 11.25
C LEU A 6 -2.16 -13.92 9.77
N GLY A 7 -1.72 -12.81 9.19
CA GLY A 7 -1.85 -12.56 7.77
C GLY A 7 -0.69 -11.74 7.26
N LEU A 8 -0.58 -11.67 5.94
CA LEU A 8 0.38 -10.83 5.26
C LEU A 8 -0.35 -9.63 4.66
N LEU A 9 0.21 -8.44 4.90
CA LEU A 9 -0.14 -7.27 4.11
C LEU A 9 0.66 -7.35 2.80
N ARG A 10 -0.04 -7.58 1.69
CA ARG A 10 0.56 -7.46 0.36
C ARG A 10 0.40 -6.02 -0.12
N VAL A 11 1.52 -5.35 -0.30
CA VAL A 11 1.58 -4.05 -0.97
C VAL A 11 2.02 -4.28 -2.42
N ARG A 12 1.14 -3.98 -3.37
CA ARG A 12 1.45 -4.04 -4.79
C ARG A 12 1.72 -2.62 -5.28
N VAL A 13 2.97 -2.29 -5.56
CA VAL A 13 3.32 -1.10 -6.34
C VAL A 13 2.90 -1.36 -7.78
N ILE A 14 2.02 -0.51 -8.33
CA ILE A 14 1.46 -0.69 -9.67
C ILE A 14 2.31 0.06 -10.69
N ARG A 15 2.50 1.37 -10.48
CA ARG A 15 3.29 2.25 -11.34
C ARG A 15 3.60 3.57 -10.65
N GLY A 16 4.64 4.26 -11.14
CA GLY A 16 4.84 5.69 -10.92
C GLY A 16 4.26 6.51 -12.08
N VAL A 17 3.78 7.72 -11.78
CA VAL A 17 3.16 8.63 -12.76
C VAL A 17 3.81 10.00 -12.64
N ASN A 18 4.27 10.56 -13.77
CA ASN A 18 4.91 11.87 -13.86
C ASN A 18 6.00 12.09 -12.79
N LEU A 19 6.86 11.09 -12.62
CA LEU A 19 7.95 11.16 -11.65
C LEU A 19 8.99 12.19 -12.10
N ALA A 20 9.68 12.75 -11.11
CA ALA A 20 10.72 13.73 -11.36
C ALA A 20 11.88 13.17 -12.19
N VAL A 21 12.43 14.01 -13.07
CA VAL A 21 13.62 13.71 -13.87
C VAL A 21 14.85 14.04 -13.04
N ARG A 22 15.81 13.10 -12.95
CA ARG A 22 17.04 13.27 -12.16
C ARG A 22 18.32 13.16 -12.98
N ASP A 23 18.25 12.54 -14.16
CA ASP A 23 19.34 12.53 -15.13
C ASP A 23 19.10 13.52 -16.28
N VAL A 24 19.97 13.49 -17.29
CA VAL A 24 19.92 14.40 -18.46
C VAL A 24 18.55 14.41 -19.15
N ARG A 25 17.86 13.26 -19.19
CA ARG A 25 16.56 13.11 -19.87
C ARG A 25 15.56 12.19 -19.17
N SER A 26 15.97 11.45 -18.14
CA SER A 26 15.17 10.38 -17.52
C SER A 26 15.55 10.19 -16.05
N SER A 27 15.01 9.15 -15.43
CA SER A 27 15.40 8.65 -14.10
C SER A 27 15.27 7.13 -14.11
N ASP A 28 15.95 6.46 -13.19
CA ASP A 28 15.85 5.02 -12.93
C ASP A 28 15.16 4.78 -11.56
N PRO A 29 13.83 4.97 -11.47
CA PRO A 29 13.13 4.99 -10.19
C PRO A 29 13.02 3.60 -9.56
N TYR A 30 13.30 3.53 -8.26
CA TYR A 30 12.96 2.39 -7.41
C TYR A 30 12.08 2.80 -6.22
N VAL A 31 11.38 1.84 -5.63
CA VAL A 31 10.53 2.08 -4.45
C VAL A 31 11.05 1.32 -3.24
N VAL A 32 11.34 2.05 -2.17
CA VAL A 32 11.62 1.46 -0.85
C VAL A 32 10.39 1.57 0.04
N LEU A 33 9.79 0.42 0.36
CA LEU A 33 8.69 0.37 1.32
C LEU A 33 9.24 0.18 2.73
N ARG A 34 8.88 1.09 3.65
CA ARG A 34 9.27 1.02 5.06
C ARG A 34 8.07 0.85 5.97
N MET A 35 8.07 -0.18 6.80
CA MET A 35 7.06 -0.44 7.82
C MET A 35 7.73 -0.78 9.15
N GLY A 36 7.84 0.21 10.04
CA GLY A 36 8.62 0.06 11.27
C GLY A 36 10.10 -0.21 10.95
N LYS A 37 10.61 -1.37 11.36
CA LYS A 37 12.00 -1.81 11.09
C LYS A 37 12.14 -2.64 9.80
N GLN A 38 11.05 -2.87 9.07
CA GLN A 38 11.07 -3.61 7.81
C GLN A 38 11.34 -2.65 6.66
N GLU A 39 12.35 -2.95 5.85
CA GLU A 39 12.64 -2.24 4.61
C GLU A 39 12.60 -3.26 3.46
N VAL A 40 11.88 -2.93 2.39
CA VAL A 40 11.80 -3.74 1.17
C VAL A 40 12.29 -2.90 0.01
N TYR A 41 13.30 -3.41 -0.69
CA TYR A 41 13.87 -2.83 -1.90
C TYR A 41 13.32 -3.59 -3.12
N ASP A 42 13.24 -2.94 -4.27
CA ASP A 42 13.07 -3.67 -5.53
C ASP A 42 14.41 -4.27 -6.00
N LYS A 43 14.41 -4.83 -7.21
CA LYS A 43 15.47 -5.73 -7.68
C LYS A 43 16.59 -5.01 -8.43
N ASP A 44 16.49 -3.71 -8.69
CA ASP A 44 17.43 -3.01 -9.56
C ASP A 44 18.67 -2.51 -8.79
N THR A 45 19.79 -2.35 -9.51
CA THR A 45 21.15 -2.31 -8.93
C THR A 45 21.75 -0.89 -8.92
N PHE A 46 21.96 -0.37 -7.70
CA PHE A 46 22.88 0.69 -7.26
C PHE A 46 23.61 1.55 -8.31
N SER A 47 22.92 2.53 -8.89
CA SER A 47 23.50 3.87 -9.14
C SER A 47 23.29 4.75 -7.91
N ALA A 48 24.12 5.79 -7.74
CA ALA A 48 23.91 6.78 -6.70
C ALA A 48 22.77 7.71 -7.11
N ASP A 49 21.53 7.28 -6.89
CA ASP A 49 20.35 7.98 -7.37
C ASP A 49 19.94 9.13 -6.44
N ASP A 50 19.54 10.24 -7.06
CA ASP A 50 18.90 11.33 -6.34
C ASP A 50 17.51 10.91 -5.83
N PRO A 51 17.12 11.27 -4.61
CA PRO A 51 15.82 10.93 -4.07
C PRO A 51 14.69 11.51 -4.94
N MET A 52 13.73 10.66 -5.30
CA MET A 52 12.56 11.00 -6.12
C MET A 52 11.31 11.32 -5.28
N GLY A 53 11.52 11.67 -4.01
CA GLY A 53 10.48 12.01 -3.04
C GLY A 53 10.03 10.84 -2.17
N ASN A 54 9.06 11.10 -1.30
CA ASN A 54 8.52 10.11 -0.37
C ASN A 54 7.02 10.32 -0.12
N ALA A 55 6.31 9.25 0.27
CA ALA A 55 4.92 9.32 0.69
C ALA A 55 4.68 8.40 1.89
N GLU A 56 3.74 8.81 2.73
CA GLU A 56 3.30 8.07 3.91
C GLU A 56 1.79 7.92 3.91
N PHE A 57 1.31 6.75 4.36
CA PHE A 57 -0.11 6.46 4.51
C PHE A 57 -0.36 5.60 5.76
N SER A 58 -1.53 5.78 6.37
CA SER A 58 -1.96 4.95 7.50
C SER A 58 -2.67 3.70 7.00
N ILE A 59 -2.31 2.55 7.59
CA ILE A 59 -2.97 1.26 7.39
C ILE A 59 -4.13 1.04 8.36
N GLU A 60 -4.33 1.91 9.35
CA GLU A 60 -5.35 1.73 10.39
C GLU A 60 -6.77 1.56 9.80
N PRO A 61 -7.25 2.40 8.87
CA PRO A 61 -8.59 2.21 8.28
C PRO A 61 -8.73 0.87 7.55
N PHE A 62 -7.66 0.39 6.92
CA PHE A 62 -7.62 -0.93 6.27
C PHE A 62 -7.77 -2.06 7.30
N PHE A 63 -7.01 -1.98 8.39
CA PHE A 63 -7.01 -3.01 9.43
C PHE A 63 -8.30 -3.05 10.24
N GLU A 64 -8.98 -1.91 10.44
CA GLU A 64 -10.31 -1.88 11.05
C GLU A 64 -11.32 -2.71 10.26
N VAL A 65 -11.20 -2.71 8.94
CA VAL A 65 -12.05 -3.52 8.05
C VAL A 65 -11.63 -4.99 8.09
N VAL A 66 -10.32 -5.29 8.03
CA VAL A 66 -9.79 -6.66 8.11
C VAL A 66 -10.19 -7.37 9.42
N LYS A 67 -10.29 -6.62 10.53
CA LYS A 67 -10.68 -7.15 11.84
C LYS A 67 -12.16 -7.49 11.96
N LYS A 68 -13.01 -7.00 11.05
CA LYS A 68 -14.45 -7.28 11.09
C LYS A 68 -14.68 -8.70 10.58
N ASP A 69 -15.61 -9.40 11.22
CA ASP A 69 -16.13 -10.64 10.67
C ASP A 69 -17.00 -10.30 9.46
N LEU A 70 -16.43 -10.45 8.27
CA LEU A 70 -17.04 -10.03 7.01
C LEU A 70 -17.98 -11.09 6.41
N GLY A 71 -18.19 -12.26 7.06
CA GLY A 71 -19.20 -13.26 6.64
C GLY A 71 -19.30 -13.49 5.12
N ASP A 72 -20.53 -13.68 4.62
CA ASP A 72 -20.84 -13.71 3.18
C ASP A 72 -21.18 -12.30 2.67
N VAL A 73 -20.16 -11.44 2.55
CA VAL A 73 -20.30 -10.12 1.92
C VAL A 73 -20.20 -10.26 0.39
N SER A 74 -21.11 -9.59 -0.33
CA SER A 74 -21.10 -9.62 -1.78
C SER A 74 -19.86 -8.91 -2.36
N ASN A 75 -19.34 -9.48 -3.44
CA ASN A 75 -18.16 -8.96 -4.12
C ASN A 75 -18.40 -7.52 -4.62
N GLY A 76 -17.44 -6.63 -4.38
CA GLY A 76 -17.49 -5.23 -4.78
C GLY A 76 -18.06 -4.28 -3.72
N ILE A 77 -18.53 -4.77 -2.57
CA ILE A 77 -19.01 -3.90 -1.49
C ILE A 77 -17.89 -2.97 -1.00
N VAL A 78 -18.21 -1.69 -0.89
CA VAL A 78 -17.35 -0.68 -0.27
C VAL A 78 -17.47 -0.80 1.25
N LEU A 79 -16.35 -1.07 1.91
CA LEU A 79 -16.23 -1.27 3.36
C LEU A 79 -15.69 -0.03 4.08
N GLY A 80 -15.03 0.86 3.36
CA GLY A 80 -14.49 2.10 3.88
C GLY A 80 -13.93 3.00 2.78
N LYS A 81 -13.74 4.27 3.12
CA LYS A 81 -13.19 5.31 2.24
C LYS A 81 -12.24 6.18 3.05
N VAL A 82 -11.11 6.57 2.46
CA VAL A 82 -10.17 7.52 3.03
C VAL A 82 -10.03 8.67 2.05
N LEU A 83 -10.38 9.88 2.48
CA LEU A 83 -10.32 11.07 1.64
C LEU A 83 -8.95 11.76 1.71
N PRO A 84 -8.49 12.39 0.61
CA PRO A 84 -7.36 13.31 0.64
C PRO A 84 -7.54 14.41 1.68
N ASN A 85 -6.47 14.74 2.38
CA ASN A 85 -6.42 15.88 3.27
C ASN A 85 -5.00 16.44 3.36
N ARG A 86 -4.81 17.51 4.13
CA ARG A 86 -3.50 18.19 4.25
C ARG A 86 -2.48 17.37 5.04
N GLN A 87 -2.91 16.35 5.76
CA GLN A 87 -2.07 15.53 6.65
C GLN A 87 -1.60 14.24 5.95
N ASN A 88 -2.38 13.67 5.03
CA ASN A 88 -2.05 12.45 4.30
C ASN A 88 -1.41 12.73 2.93
N CYS A 89 -1.01 11.67 2.23
CA CYS A 89 -0.42 11.76 0.89
C CYS A 89 -1.37 11.32 -0.22
N LEU A 90 -2.67 11.13 0.06
CA LEU A 90 -3.62 10.67 -0.96
C LEU A 90 -3.82 11.76 -2.03
N ALA A 91 -3.67 11.40 -3.29
CA ALA A 91 -3.97 12.27 -4.43
C ALA A 91 -5.47 12.26 -4.76
N GLU A 92 -6.15 11.14 -4.49
CA GLU A 92 -7.59 10.94 -4.72
C GLU A 92 -8.23 10.10 -3.60
N GLU A 93 -9.56 9.95 -3.63
CA GLU A 93 -10.28 9.08 -2.70
C GLU A 93 -9.77 7.64 -2.78
N SER A 94 -9.34 7.09 -1.64
CA SER A 94 -8.97 5.68 -1.53
C SER A 94 -10.15 4.85 -1.03
N VAL A 95 -10.51 3.82 -1.79
CA VAL A 95 -11.65 2.94 -1.50
C VAL A 95 -11.15 1.61 -0.96
N ILE A 96 -11.68 1.21 0.20
CA ILE A 96 -11.51 -0.14 0.78
C ILE A 96 -12.74 -0.95 0.41
N ARG A 97 -12.53 -2.11 -0.22
CA ARG A 97 -13.62 -2.95 -0.73
C ARG A 97 -13.37 -4.44 -0.49
N TRP A 98 -14.46 -5.19 -0.43
CA TRP A 98 -14.42 -6.64 -0.53
C TRP A 98 -14.29 -7.02 -2.00
N ALA A 99 -13.21 -7.70 -2.38
CA ALA A 99 -13.00 -8.15 -3.75
C ALA A 99 -12.29 -9.50 -3.79
N ASN A 100 -12.85 -10.45 -4.54
CA ASN A 100 -12.27 -11.79 -4.75
C ASN A 100 -11.90 -12.49 -3.42
N ASN A 101 -12.83 -12.48 -2.46
CA ASN A 101 -12.67 -13.04 -1.11
C ASN A 101 -11.52 -12.41 -0.30
N LYS A 102 -11.19 -11.14 -0.55
CA LYS A 102 -10.15 -10.40 0.16
C LYS A 102 -10.55 -8.95 0.38
N VAL A 103 -9.98 -8.34 1.41
CA VAL A 103 -10.03 -6.88 1.58
C VAL A 103 -8.96 -6.26 0.67
N VAL A 104 -9.38 -5.32 -0.17
CA VAL A 104 -8.52 -4.61 -1.13
C VAL A 104 -8.68 -3.11 -0.92
N GLN A 105 -7.57 -2.36 -0.98
CA GLN A 105 -7.59 -0.91 -0.98
C GLN A 105 -6.73 -0.36 -2.12
N ASP A 106 -7.35 0.41 -3.00
CA ASP A 106 -6.69 1.11 -4.09
C ASP A 106 -6.26 2.51 -3.62
N MET A 107 -5.01 2.90 -3.93
CA MET A 107 -4.41 4.14 -3.44
C MET A 107 -3.57 4.82 -4.52
N VAL A 108 -3.72 6.14 -4.63
CA VAL A 108 -2.79 7.00 -5.36
C VAL A 108 -2.15 7.96 -4.38
N LEU A 109 -0.82 7.92 -4.29
CA LEU A 109 -0.04 8.70 -3.36
C LEU A 109 0.72 9.80 -4.09
N ARG A 110 0.47 11.06 -3.73
CA ARG A 110 1.28 12.20 -4.16
C ARG A 110 2.57 12.23 -3.38
N LEU A 111 3.69 12.22 -4.09
CA LEU A 111 5.02 12.29 -3.48
C LEU A 111 5.26 13.68 -2.89
N ARG A 112 5.96 13.71 -1.75
CA ARG A 112 6.45 14.91 -1.06
C ARG A 112 7.95 15.03 -1.28
N ASN A 113 8.48 16.23 -0.99
CA ASN A 113 9.91 16.54 -1.15
C ASN A 113 10.43 16.33 -2.58
N VAL A 114 9.54 16.52 -3.55
CA VAL A 114 9.78 16.38 -5.00
C VAL A 114 8.81 17.31 -5.73
N GLU A 115 9.21 17.81 -6.89
CA GLU A 115 8.44 18.76 -7.70
C GLU A 115 7.23 18.12 -8.39
N CYS A 116 7.28 16.82 -8.68
CA CYS A 116 6.19 16.05 -9.27
C CYS A 116 6.35 14.55 -8.98
N GLY A 117 5.25 13.83 -9.11
CA GLY A 117 5.25 12.38 -9.00
C GLY A 117 4.10 11.85 -8.15
N GLU A 118 3.48 10.80 -8.66
CA GLU A 118 2.49 10.02 -7.94
C GLU A 118 2.85 8.53 -8.03
N ILE A 119 2.51 7.77 -6.99
CA ILE A 119 2.63 6.32 -6.97
C ILE A 119 1.25 5.71 -6.83
N GLU A 120 0.90 4.83 -7.75
CA GLU A 120 -0.28 3.98 -7.65
C GLU A 120 0.09 2.68 -6.95
N LEU A 121 -0.63 2.33 -5.90
CA LEU A 121 -0.45 1.07 -5.19
C LEU A 121 -1.79 0.47 -4.76
N GLN A 122 -1.75 -0.83 -4.46
CA GLN A 122 -2.90 -1.56 -3.93
C GLN A 122 -2.48 -2.37 -2.70
N LEU A 123 -3.26 -2.26 -1.63
CA LEU A 123 -3.15 -3.12 -0.46
C LEU A 123 -4.07 -4.33 -0.61
N GLN A 124 -3.60 -5.50 -0.21
CA GLN A 124 -4.41 -6.71 -0.09
C GLN A 124 -4.10 -7.42 1.22
N TRP A 125 -5.15 -7.92 1.87
CA TRP A 125 -4.99 -8.81 3.02
C TRP A 125 -4.91 -10.27 2.56
N ILE A 126 -3.95 -11.02 3.11
CA ILE A 126 -3.79 -12.45 2.85
C ILE A 126 -3.81 -13.18 4.18
N ASP A 127 -4.85 -13.97 4.42
CA ASP A 127 -4.92 -14.84 5.59
C ASP A 127 -3.89 -15.97 5.47
N ILE A 128 -3.11 -16.20 6.54
CA ILE A 128 -2.21 -17.34 6.63
C ILE A 128 -2.95 -18.43 7.42
N PRO A 129 -3.38 -19.53 6.78
CA PRO A 129 -3.97 -20.64 7.52
C PRO A 129 -2.90 -21.28 8.40
N ILE A 130 -3.06 -21.21 9.72
CA ILE A 130 -2.25 -22.04 10.62
C ILE A 130 -2.81 -23.46 10.53
N THR A 131 -2.10 -24.37 9.88
CA THR A 131 -2.29 -25.79 10.14
C THR A 131 -1.93 -26.03 11.61
N LYS A 132 -2.94 -26.20 12.47
CA LYS A 132 -2.71 -26.76 13.81
C LYS A 132 -2.05 -28.12 13.60
N VAL A 133 -0.76 -28.23 13.90
CA VAL A 133 -0.13 -29.53 14.04
C VAL A 133 -0.85 -30.21 15.20
N ALA A 134 -1.63 -31.25 14.88
CA ALA A 134 -2.28 -32.06 15.89
C ALA A 134 -1.21 -32.57 16.85
N LYS A 135 -1.36 -32.26 18.13
CA LYS A 135 -0.52 -32.77 19.20
C LYS A 135 -1.26 -33.91 19.88
#